data_AF-A0A3D5GCY7-F1
#
_entry.id   AF-A0A3D5GCY7-F1
#
_cell.length_a   1.000
_cell.length_b   1.000
_cell.length_c   1.000
_cell.angle_alpha   90.00
_cell.angle_beta   90.00
_cell.angle_gamma   90.00
#
_symmetry.space_group_name_H-M   'P 1'
#
loop_
_entity.id
_entity.type
_entity.pdbx_description
1 polymer ?
#
loop_
_entity_poly.entity_id
_entity_poly.type
_entity_poly.pdbx_seq_one_letter_code
_entity_poly.pdbx_strand_id
1 'polypeptide(L)'
;MIKRIVTMLLVVLGLTLTSCVSNVVGLKSHVDTGDGYQFLYPNGWLPIAVANGPDVVFRDLIQQTENVSVVISPVTGDKTLADLGTPSEVGYKLSKSAIAPADSGR
;
A
#
# COMPACT_ATOMS: atom_id res chain seq x y z
N MET A 1 32.41 35.05 24.25
CA MET A 1 31.20 34.29 24.64
C MET A 1 30.27 34.02 23.45
N ILE A 2 30.00 35.00 22.59
CA ILE A 2 29.14 34.87 21.38
C ILE A 2 29.54 33.70 20.46
N LYS A 3 30.84 33.51 20.18
CA LYS A 3 31.31 32.39 19.32
C LYS A 3 30.87 31.01 19.83
N ARG A 4 30.86 30.79 21.15
CA ARG A 4 30.43 29.52 21.77
C ARG A 4 28.92 29.31 21.66
N ILE A 5 28.15 30.38 21.80
CA ILE A 5 26.69 30.36 21.65
C ILE A 5 26.31 30.05 20.20
N VAL A 6 26.98 30.67 19.23
CA VAL A 6 26.78 30.40 17.80
C VAL A 6 27.13 28.95 17.46
N THR A 7 28.23 28.41 17.99
CA THR A 7 28.59 26.99 17.80
C THR A 7 27.54 26.05 18.39
N MET A 8 27.06 26.32 19.62
CA MET A 8 26.00 25.51 20.22
C MET A 8 24.70 25.55 19.42
N LEU A 9 24.32 26.72 18.90
CA LEU A 9 23.12 26.89 18.09
C LEU A 9 23.23 26.09 16.77
N LEU A 10 24.40 26.11 16.12
CA LEU A 10 24.68 25.34 14.89
C LEU A 10 24.61 23.83 15.11
N VAL A 11 25.10 23.34 16.26
CA VAL A 11 25.03 21.91 16.61
C VAL A 11 23.58 21.48 16.85
N VAL A 12 22.82 22.27 17.61
CA VAL A 12 21.39 21.99 17.84
C VAL A 12 20.61 22.00 16.53
N LEU A 13 20.84 23.01 15.68
CA LEU A 13 20.19 23.10 14.37
C LEU A 13 20.53 21.89 13.49
N GLY A 14 21.80 21.48 13.45
CA GLY A 14 22.25 20.30 12.71
C GLY A 14 21.58 19.01 13.19
N LEU A 15 21.42 18.83 14.50
CA LEU A 15 20.74 17.66 15.09
C LEU A 15 19.23 17.66 14.86
N THR A 16 18.59 18.83 14.77
CA THR A 16 17.14 18.94 14.49
C THR A 16 16.78 18.77 13.02
N LEU A 17 17.75 18.84 12.11
CA LEU A 17 17.52 18.72 10.66
C LEU A 17 17.54 17.26 10.15
N THR A 18 17.85 16.27 10.98
CA THR A 18 18.06 14.87 10.53
C THR A 18 16.83 13.96 10.58
N SER A 19 15.61 14.49 10.69
CA SER A 19 14.42 13.68 11.04
C SER A 19 13.54 13.20 9.87
N CYS A 20 13.97 13.30 8.61
CA CYS A 20 13.14 12.89 7.47
C CYS A 20 13.84 11.88 6.57
N VAL A 21 14.22 10.72 7.12
CA VAL A 21 14.72 9.60 6.30
C VAL A 21 13.78 8.41 6.51
N SER A 22 13.16 7.94 5.44
CA SER A 22 12.35 6.71 5.44
C SER A 22 13.27 5.52 5.67
N ASN A 23 13.05 4.77 6.76
CA ASN A 23 13.86 3.61 7.16
C ASN A 23 13.69 2.37 6.26
N VAL A 24 12.86 2.45 5.22
CA VAL A 24 12.54 1.31 4.36
C VAL A 24 13.33 1.42 3.06
N VAL A 25 14.49 0.77 3.02
CA VAL A 25 15.29 0.66 1.81
C VAL A 25 14.57 -0.28 0.85
N GLY A 26 14.28 0.19 -0.36
CA GLY A 26 13.71 -0.65 -1.43
C GLY A 26 12.18 -0.65 -1.55
N LEU A 27 11.44 -0.16 -0.54
CA LEU A 27 9.98 -0.06 -0.60
C LEU A 27 9.49 1.37 -0.35
N LYS A 28 8.35 1.71 -0.94
CA LYS A 28 7.58 2.92 -0.69
C LYS A 28 6.33 2.59 0.10
N SER A 29 5.79 3.57 0.80
CA SER A 29 4.54 3.45 1.53
C SER A 29 3.40 4.08 0.74
N HIS A 30 2.30 3.33 0.62
CA HIS A 30 0.99 3.84 0.24
C HIS A 30 0.13 3.91 1.49
N VAL A 31 -0.47 5.07 1.75
CA VAL A 31 -1.35 5.30 2.89
C VAL A 31 -2.63 5.94 2.36
N ASP A 32 -3.75 5.25 2.51
CA ASP A 32 -5.07 5.77 2.22
C ASP A 32 -5.86 5.94 3.52
N THR A 33 -5.93 7.17 4.00
CA THR A 33 -6.70 7.49 5.20
C THR A 33 -8.20 7.61 4.96
N GLY A 34 -8.64 7.75 3.72
CA GLY A 34 -10.06 7.81 3.35
C GLY A 34 -10.71 6.45 3.52
N ASP A 35 -10.04 5.41 3.04
CA ASP A 35 -10.49 4.03 3.12
C ASP A 35 -9.86 3.22 4.27
N GLY A 36 -8.89 3.81 4.98
CA GLY A 36 -8.37 3.28 6.24
C GLY A 36 -7.37 2.14 6.08
N TYR A 37 -6.59 2.10 4.99
CA TYR A 37 -5.59 1.06 4.76
C TYR A 37 -4.22 1.63 4.38
N GLN A 38 -3.18 0.83 4.57
CA GLN A 38 -1.81 1.16 4.15
C GLN A 38 -1.04 -0.10 3.79
N PHE A 39 -0.08 0.03 2.88
CA PHE A 39 0.83 -1.07 2.53
C PHE A 39 2.18 -0.53 2.04
N LEU A 40 3.17 -1.43 2.02
CA LEU A 40 4.48 -1.17 1.42
C LEU A 40 4.54 -1.84 0.04
N TYR A 41 5.15 -1.17 -0.93
CA TYR A 41 5.32 -1.68 -2.29
C TYR A 41 6.73 -1.38 -2.84
N PRO A 42 7.24 -2.14 -3.82
CA PRO A 42 8.60 -1.95 -4.32
C PRO A 42 8.85 -0.57 -4.94
N ASN A 43 10.08 -0.08 -4.79
CA ASN A 43 10.56 1.07 -5.54
C ASN A 43 10.47 0.82 -7.05
N GLY A 44 10.14 1.86 -7.83
CA GLY A 44 10.04 1.76 -9.29
C GLY A 44 8.66 1.34 -9.80
N TRP A 45 7.72 1.02 -8.92
CA TRP A 45 6.33 0.76 -9.32
C TRP A 45 5.55 2.07 -9.46
N LEU A 46 4.66 2.10 -10.45
CA LEU A 46 3.83 3.25 -10.79
C LEU A 46 2.34 2.94 -10.58
N PRO A 47 1.53 3.90 -10.12
CA PRO A 47 0.09 3.74 -10.05
C PRO A 47 -0.52 3.73 -11.46
N ILE A 48 -1.54 2.90 -11.67
CA ILE A 48 -2.30 2.81 -12.93
C ILE A 48 -3.79 2.97 -12.61
N ALA A 49 -4.46 3.87 -13.33
CA ALA A 49 -5.90 4.01 -13.25
C ALA A 49 -6.60 2.86 -14.01
N VAL A 50 -7.51 2.17 -13.33
CA VAL A 50 -8.34 1.11 -13.93
C VAL A 50 -9.80 1.50 -13.75
N ALA A 51 -10.53 1.64 -14.86
CA ALA A 51 -11.95 1.96 -14.80
C ALA A 51 -12.76 0.77 -14.25
N ASN A 52 -13.71 1.05 -13.35
CA ASN A 52 -14.56 0.04 -12.69
C ASN A 52 -13.74 -1.11 -12.06
N GLY A 53 -12.57 -0.79 -11.51
CA GLY A 53 -11.58 -1.76 -11.04
C GLY A 53 -11.30 -1.70 -9.53
N PRO A 54 -10.15 -2.24 -9.12
CA PRO A 54 -9.63 -2.06 -7.76
C PRO A 54 -9.48 -0.58 -7.40
N ASP A 55 -9.44 -0.29 -6.10
CA ASP A 55 -9.22 1.05 -5.57
C ASP A 55 -7.88 1.63 -6.05
N VAL A 56 -6.81 0.84 -5.89
CA VAL A 56 -5.49 1.15 -6.46
C VAL A 56 -4.88 -0.04 -7.16
N VAL A 57 -4.08 0.24 -8.18
CA VAL A 57 -3.21 -0.73 -8.85
C VAL A 57 -1.84 -0.10 -9.01
N PHE A 58 -0.81 -0.76 -8.49
CA PHE A 58 0.59 -0.41 -8.73
C PHE A 58 1.24 -1.52 -9.55
N ARG A 59 2.00 -1.13 -10.57
CA ARG A 59 2.68 -2.07 -11.49
C ARG A 59 4.14 -1.68 -11.61
N ASP A 60 5.01 -2.68 -11.74
CA ASP A 60 6.42 -2.46 -12.03
C ASP A 60 6.61 -1.76 -13.39
N LEU A 61 7.50 -0.78 -13.44
CA LEU A 61 7.83 -0.03 -14.67
C LEU A 61 8.55 -0.90 -15.72
N ILE A 62 9.38 -1.84 -15.27
CA ILE A 62 10.22 -2.71 -16.11
C ILE A 62 9.51 -4.06 -16.33
N GLN A 63 9.09 -4.73 -15.25
CA GLN A 63 8.41 -6.03 -15.34
C GLN A 63 6.90 -5.89 -15.22
N GLN A 64 6.25 -5.49 -16.30
CA GLN A 64 4.82 -5.14 -16.29
C GLN A 64 3.89 -6.29 -15.85
N THR A 65 4.32 -7.54 -15.80
CA THR A 65 3.51 -8.64 -15.26
C THR A 65 3.38 -8.59 -13.73
N GLU A 66 4.31 -7.93 -13.04
CA GLU A 66 4.33 -7.76 -11.59
C GLU A 66 3.49 -6.54 -11.18
N ASN A 67 2.51 -6.77 -10.32
CA ASN A 67 1.61 -5.74 -9.83
C ASN A 67 0.99 -6.11 -8.48
N VAL A 68 0.48 -5.11 -7.78
CA VAL A 68 -0.34 -5.24 -6.58
C VAL A 68 -1.58 -4.37 -6.76
N SER A 69 -2.72 -4.87 -6.30
CA SER A 69 -3.96 -4.12 -6.29
C SER A 69 -4.71 -4.32 -4.99
N VAL A 70 -5.48 -3.32 -4.60
CA VAL A 70 -6.34 -3.36 -3.42
C VAL A 70 -7.79 -3.22 -3.88
N VAL A 71 -8.63 -4.18 -3.50
CA VAL A 71 -10.07 -4.16 -3.78
C VAL A 71 -10.79 -3.99 -2.45
N ILE A 72 -11.65 -2.98 -2.38
CA ILE A 72 -12.52 -2.72 -1.23
C ILE A 72 -13.94 -3.08 -1.62
N SER A 73 -14.65 -3.80 -0.76
CA SER A 73 -16.02 -4.23 -1.02
C SER A 73 -16.85 -4.16 0.26
N PRO A 74 -18.11 -3.69 0.18
CA PRO A 74 -18.99 -3.68 1.32
C PRO A 74 -19.33 -5.12 1.73
N VAL A 75 -19.39 -5.36 3.03
CA VAL A 75 -19.87 -6.63 3.60
C VAL A 75 -21.31 -6.42 4.05
N THR A 76 -22.18 -7.37 3.71
CA THR A 76 -23.61 -7.29 4.04
C THR A 76 -23.88 -7.75 5.47
N GLY A 77 -24.60 -6.91 6.22
CA GLY A 77 -24.95 -7.16 7.62
C GLY A 77 -23.74 -7.11 8.56
N ASP A 78 -23.94 -7.56 9.80
CA ASP A 78 -22.92 -7.51 10.86
C ASP A 78 -22.01 -8.75 10.83
N LYS A 79 -21.55 -9.13 9.63
CA LYS A 79 -20.65 -10.30 9.45
C LYS A 79 -19.19 -9.90 9.57
N THR A 80 -18.43 -10.74 10.26
CA THR A 80 -16.97 -10.67 10.31
C THR A 80 -16.34 -11.53 9.22
N LEU A 81 -15.02 -11.41 9.02
CA LEU A 81 -14.27 -12.25 8.07
C LEU A 81 -14.43 -13.76 8.39
N ALA A 82 -14.49 -14.13 9.66
CA ALA A 82 -14.66 -15.53 10.07
C ALA A 82 -16.04 -16.08 9.67
N ASP A 83 -17.06 -15.23 9.59
CA ASP A 83 -18.42 -15.62 9.17
C ASP A 83 -18.52 -15.82 7.64
N LEU A 84 -17.51 -15.39 6.87
CA LEU A 84 -17.47 -15.60 5.42
C LEU A 84 -17.01 -17.02 5.03
N GLY A 85 -16.37 -17.72 5.97
CA GLY A 85 -15.90 -19.09 5.84
C GLY A 85 -14.43 -19.26 6.22
N THR A 86 -13.96 -20.51 6.13
CA THR A 86 -12.55 -20.85 6.30
C THR A 86 -11.68 -20.26 5.18
N PRO A 87 -10.36 -20.10 5.37
CA PRO A 87 -9.48 -19.60 4.32
C PRO A 87 -9.59 -20.37 2.99
N SER A 88 -9.78 -21.69 3.04
CA SER A 88 -9.97 -22.53 1.85
C SER A 88 -11.30 -22.25 1.14
N GLU A 89 -12.40 -22.10 1.86
CA GLU A 89 -13.71 -21.79 1.27
C GLU A 89 -13.74 -20.40 0.66
N VAL A 90 -13.18 -19.41 1.36
CA VAL A 90 -13.07 -18.03 0.87
C VAL A 90 -12.17 -17.98 -0.37
N GLY A 91 -11.02 -18.66 -0.33
CA GLY A 91 -10.11 -18.75 -1.48
C GLY A 91 -10.75 -19.41 -2.69
N TYR A 92 -11.50 -20.49 -2.50
CA TYR A 92 -12.25 -21.15 -3.58
C TYR A 92 -13.28 -20.20 -4.21
N LYS A 93 -14.10 -19.54 -3.39
CA LYS A 93 -15.09 -18.55 -3.88
C LYS A 93 -14.40 -17.42 -4.64
N LEU A 94 -13.36 -16.82 -4.07
CA LEU A 94 -12.61 -15.72 -4.68
C LEU A 94 -12.02 -16.10 -6.04
N SER A 95 -11.46 -17.31 -6.16
CA SER A 95 -10.89 -17.82 -7.41
C SER A 95 -11.93 -17.84 -8.56
N LYS A 96 -13.19 -18.14 -8.24
CA LYS A 96 -14.28 -18.26 -9.20
C LYS A 96 -15.08 -16.98 -9.43
N SER A 97 -15.10 -16.06 -8.48
CA SER A 97 -15.91 -14.84 -8.59
C SER A 97 -15.11 -13.62 -9.05
N ALA A 98 -13.84 -13.51 -8.65
CA ALA A 98 -13.06 -12.29 -8.87
C ALA A 98 -11.80 -12.51 -9.71
N ILE A 99 -11.10 -13.65 -9.53
CA ILE A 99 -9.81 -13.87 -10.20
C ILE A 99 -9.96 -14.43 -11.61
N ALA A 100 -10.80 -15.47 -11.75
CA ALA A 100 -11.14 -16.10 -13.02
C ALA A 100 -12.66 -16.38 -13.08
N PRO A 101 -13.49 -15.32 -13.13
CA PRO A 101 -14.92 -15.50 -13.35
C PRO A 101 -15.21 -16.07 -14.74
N ALA A 102 -16.41 -16.64 -14.90
CA ALA A 102 -16.90 -17.04 -16.21
C ALA A 102 -16.78 -15.86 -17.19
N ASP A 103 -16.35 -16.15 -18.41
CA ASP A 103 -16.12 -15.16 -19.47
C ASP A 103 -14.95 -14.18 -19.25
N SER A 104 -14.10 -14.39 -18.24
CA SER A 104 -12.88 -13.59 -18.04
C SER A 104 -11.73 -13.93 -19.00
N GLY A 105 -11.86 -15.02 -19.76
CA GLY A 105 -10.78 -15.54 -20.62
C GLY A 105 -9.61 -16.15 -19.85
N ARG A 106 -9.80 -16.46 -18.55
CA ARG A 106 -8.81 -17.09 -17.65
C ARG A 106 -9.33 -18.40 -17.07
#